data_AF-A0A976JPV5-F1
#
_entry.id   AF-A0A976JPV5-F1
#
_cell.length_a   1.000
_cell.length_b   1.000
_cell.length_c   1.000
_cell.angle_alpha   90.00
_cell.angle_beta   90.00
_cell.angle_gamma   90.00
#
_symmetry.space_group_name_H-M   'P 1'
#
loop_
_entity.id
_entity.type
_entity.pdbx_description
1 polymer ?
#
loop_
_entity_poly.entity_id
_entity_poly.type
_entity_poly.pdbx_seq_one_letter_code
_entity_poly.pdbx_strand_id
1 'polypeptide(L)'
;MNNELQQWRDRIADCLAADRYRLERLLEKISQRAGQGKPFDRDLQQFTALLEQSDASLKARRASVPAISYPEELPIAGRRDDIRDAIENHQVVVIAGETGSGKTTQLPKICLELGRGVSGMIGHTQPRRIAARTVANRIAEELGQPLG
;
A
#
# COMPACT_ATOMS: atom_id res chain seq x y z
N MET A 1 22.05 21.04 -2.67
CA MET A 1 20.81 21.37 -1.92
C MET A 1 19.52 21.10 -2.69
N ASN A 2 19.11 21.87 -3.73
CA ASN A 2 17.81 21.60 -4.40
C ASN A 2 17.70 20.19 -5.03
N ASN A 3 18.78 19.68 -5.63
CA ASN A 3 18.79 18.34 -6.22
C ASN A 3 18.74 17.24 -5.16
N GLU A 4 19.47 17.40 -4.04
CA GLU A 4 19.46 16.43 -2.92
C GLU A 4 18.11 16.38 -2.22
N LEU A 5 17.44 17.53 -2.02
CA LEU A 5 16.10 17.58 -1.46
C LEU A 5 15.09 16.84 -2.34
N GLN A 6 15.23 16.95 -3.67
CA GLN A 6 14.37 16.22 -4.60
C GLN A 6 14.63 14.71 -4.53
N GLN A 7 15.90 14.28 -4.54
CA GLN A 7 16.26 12.87 -4.36
C GLN A 7 15.71 12.28 -3.06
N TRP A 8 15.74 13.05 -1.96
CA TRP A 8 15.15 12.62 -0.70
C TRP A 8 13.62 12.52 -0.76
N ARG A 9 12.93 13.45 -1.44
CA ARG A 9 11.48 13.36 -1.66
C ARG A 9 11.10 12.13 -2.47
N ASP A 10 11.85 11.83 -3.52
CA ASP A 10 11.60 10.66 -4.35
C ASP A 10 11.74 9.38 -3.50
N ARG A 11 12.75 9.30 -2.64
CA ARG A 11 12.91 8.17 -1.69
C ARG A 11 11.79 8.07 -0.64
N ILE A 12 11.17 9.18 -0.24
CA ILE A 12 10.00 9.15 0.67
C ILE A 12 8.80 8.47 0.00
N ALA A 13 8.65 8.61 -1.33
CA ALA A 13 7.60 7.91 -2.07
C ALA A 13 7.76 6.38 -1.97
N ASP A 14 9.01 5.90 -1.87
CA ASP A 14 9.37 4.49 -1.68
C ASP A 14 9.39 4.04 -0.21
N CYS A 15 8.69 4.75 0.68
CA CYS A 15 8.53 4.38 2.10
C CYS A 15 7.10 3.95 2.43
N LEU A 16 6.91 3.33 3.61
CA LEU A 16 5.60 3.02 4.16
C LEU A 16 4.75 4.28 4.30
N ALA A 17 3.48 4.21 3.92
CA ALA A 17 2.56 5.33 3.92
C ALA A 17 2.42 6.00 5.30
N ALA A 18 2.51 5.20 6.38
CA ALA A 18 2.45 5.69 7.76
C ALA A 18 3.64 6.59 8.13
N ASP A 19 4.80 6.40 7.50
CA ASP A 19 6.03 7.15 7.82
C ASP A 19 6.20 8.41 6.96
N ARG A 20 5.55 8.49 5.79
CA ARG A 20 5.73 9.57 4.80
C ARG A 20 5.55 10.96 5.41
N TYR A 21 4.47 11.19 6.13
CA TYR A 21 4.21 12.49 6.79
C TYR A 21 5.34 12.88 7.76
N ARG A 22 5.84 11.91 8.55
CA ARG A 22 6.91 12.16 9.50
C ARG A 22 8.23 12.46 8.79
N LEU A 23 8.54 11.72 7.72
CA LEU A 23 9.72 11.94 6.89
C LEU A 23 9.70 13.32 6.22
N GLU A 24 8.55 13.72 5.65
CA GLU A 24 8.35 15.04 5.07
C GLU A 24 8.58 16.16 6.09
N ARG A 25 8.01 16.03 7.29
CA ARG A 25 8.21 16.99 8.38
C ARG A 25 9.68 17.12 8.82
N LEU A 26 10.39 16.00 8.91
CA LEU A 26 11.82 16.00 9.24
C LEU A 26 12.63 16.67 8.13
N LEU A 27 12.33 16.37 6.87
CA LEU A 27 12.97 16.95 5.71
C LEU A 27 12.76 18.48 5.63
N GLU A 28 11.52 18.95 5.86
CA GLU A 28 11.19 20.38 5.95
C GLU A 28 12.03 21.07 7.03
N LYS A 29 12.13 20.46 8.22
CA LYS A 29 12.90 20.99 9.34
C LYS A 29 14.40 21.08 9.02
N ILE A 30 14.96 20.05 8.37
CA ILE A 30 16.37 20.04 7.91
C ILE A 30 16.59 21.18 6.92
N SER A 31 15.72 21.31 5.92
CA SER A 31 15.82 22.38 4.90
C SER A 31 15.77 23.77 5.53
N GLN A 32 14.89 24.00 6.52
CA GLN A 32 14.79 25.27 7.22
C GLN A 32 16.04 25.60 8.04
N ARG A 33 16.60 24.61 8.77
CA ARG A 33 17.82 24.80 9.57
C ARG A 33 19.05 25.06 8.70
N ALA A 34 19.18 24.33 7.59
CA ALA A 34 20.23 24.53 6.61
C ALA A 34 20.20 25.96 6.03
N GLY A 35 19.02 26.47 5.68
CA GLY A 35 18.85 27.85 5.22
C GLY A 35 19.19 28.93 6.27
N GLN A 36 19.11 28.59 7.55
CA GLN A 36 19.49 29.48 8.66
C GLN A 36 20.94 29.30 9.13
N GLY A 37 21.73 28.42 8.49
CA GLY A 37 23.09 28.09 8.93
C GLY A 37 23.17 27.42 10.31
N LYS A 38 22.07 26.82 10.78
CA LYS A 38 22.01 26.13 12.08
C LYS A 38 22.39 24.66 11.92
N PRO A 39 22.99 24.02 12.95
CA PRO A 39 23.31 22.61 12.91
C PRO A 39 22.04 21.75 12.81
N PHE A 40 22.08 20.73 11.96
CA PHE A 40 20.97 19.82 11.69
C PHE A 40 21.38 18.34 11.70
N ASP A 41 22.60 18.00 12.15
CA ASP A 41 23.14 16.63 12.11
C ASP A 41 22.23 15.61 12.79
N ARG A 42 21.66 15.97 13.94
CA ARG A 42 20.72 15.10 14.67
C ARG A 42 19.42 14.85 13.90
N ASP A 43 18.88 15.88 13.25
CA ASP A 43 17.65 15.74 12.46
C ASP A 43 17.93 14.90 11.20
N LEU A 44 19.09 15.09 10.58
CA LEU A 44 19.54 14.30 9.43
C LEU A 44 19.75 12.83 9.80
N GLN A 45 20.42 12.54 10.92
CA GLN A 45 20.56 11.17 11.43
C GLN A 45 19.21 10.51 11.67
N GLN A 46 18.26 11.22 12.29
CA GLN A 46 16.91 10.71 12.51
C GLN A 46 16.16 10.47 11.19
N PHE A 47 16.27 11.38 10.23
CA PHE A 47 15.66 11.27 8.91
C PHE A 47 16.20 10.04 8.17
N THR A 48 17.52 9.91 8.05
CA THR A 48 18.16 8.80 7.33
C THR A 48 17.82 7.45 7.95
N ALA A 49 17.87 7.33 9.28
CA ALA A 49 17.53 6.09 9.96
C ALA A 49 16.06 5.67 9.74
N LEU A 50 15.13 6.62 9.83
CA LEU A 50 13.71 6.34 9.57
C LEU A 50 13.46 5.97 8.10
N LEU A 51 14.12 6.68 7.18
CA LEU A 51 14.00 6.47 5.74
C LEU A 51 14.47 5.05 5.37
N GLU A 52 15.65 4.64 5.84
CA GLU A 52 16.21 3.31 5.58
C GLU A 52 15.34 2.20 6.19
N GLN A 53 14.87 2.39 7.42
CA GLN A 53 13.99 1.42 8.07
C GLN A 53 12.67 1.26 7.30
N SER A 54 12.06 2.36 6.85
CA SER A 54 10.77 2.34 6.16
C SER A 54 10.88 1.75 4.76
N ASP A 55 11.91 2.12 4.00
CA ASP A 55 12.23 1.54 2.68
C ASP A 55 12.51 0.04 2.77
N ALA A 56 13.33 -0.39 3.73
CA ALA A 56 13.59 -1.82 3.97
C ALA A 56 12.31 -2.59 4.31
N SER A 57 11.44 -2.01 5.13
CA SER A 57 10.14 -2.60 5.48
C SER A 57 9.21 -2.70 4.28
N LEU A 58 9.17 -1.67 3.41
CA LEU A 58 8.39 -1.68 2.18
C LEU A 58 8.88 -2.77 1.23
N LYS A 59 10.20 -2.88 1.02
CA LYS A 59 10.82 -3.91 0.19
C LYS A 59 10.52 -5.31 0.69
N ALA A 60 10.64 -5.54 2.00
CA ALA A 60 10.29 -6.82 2.62
C ALA A 60 8.81 -7.16 2.39
N ARG A 61 7.88 -6.20 2.58
CA ARG A 61 6.45 -6.39 2.30
C ARG A 61 6.16 -6.67 0.84
N ARG A 62 6.85 -6.00 -0.08
CA ARG A 62 6.69 -6.23 -1.53
C ARG A 62 7.15 -7.64 -1.89
N ALA A 63 8.27 -8.10 -1.33
CA ALA A 63 8.80 -9.44 -1.55
C ALA A 63 7.93 -10.55 -0.92
N SER A 64 7.15 -10.23 0.12
CA SER A 64 6.24 -11.18 0.76
C SER A 64 4.84 -11.25 0.14
N VAL A 65 4.56 -10.49 -0.94
CA VAL A 65 3.26 -10.59 -1.62
C VAL A 65 3.16 -11.97 -2.29
N PRO A 66 2.17 -12.80 -1.95
CA PRO A 66 2.02 -14.12 -2.56
C PRO A 66 1.64 -14.01 -4.04
N ALA A 67 1.89 -15.06 -4.81
CA ALA A 67 1.37 -15.15 -6.17
C ALA A 67 -0.17 -15.15 -6.15
N ILE A 68 -0.77 -14.27 -6.94
CA ILE A 68 -2.23 -14.10 -6.96
C ILE A 68 -2.79 -14.81 -8.20
N SER A 69 -3.62 -15.83 -7.96
CA SER A 69 -4.43 -16.48 -8.98
C SER A 69 -5.91 -16.11 -8.83
N TYR A 70 -6.66 -16.24 -9.92
CA TYR A 70 -8.09 -15.96 -9.94
C TYR A 70 -8.83 -17.18 -10.48
N PRO A 71 -9.95 -17.60 -9.86
CA PRO A 71 -10.80 -18.64 -10.41
C PRO A 71 -11.49 -18.12 -11.68
N GLU A 72 -11.24 -18.75 -12.83
CA GLU A 72 -11.76 -18.32 -14.14
C GLU A 72 -13.29 -18.40 -14.23
N GLU A 73 -13.92 -19.23 -13.40
CA GLU A 73 -15.36 -19.40 -13.33
C GLU A 73 -16.10 -18.18 -12.74
N LEU A 74 -15.39 -17.27 -12.06
CA LEU A 74 -16.02 -16.11 -11.45
C LEU A 74 -16.15 -14.95 -12.46
N PRO A 75 -17.34 -14.35 -12.63
CA PRO A 75 -17.55 -13.24 -13.57
C PRO A 75 -16.59 -12.06 -13.39
N ILE A 76 -16.14 -11.80 -12.16
CA ILE A 76 -15.19 -10.72 -11.87
C ILE A 76 -13.78 -11.00 -12.44
N ALA A 77 -13.37 -12.26 -12.56
CA ALA A 77 -12.05 -12.62 -13.08
C ALA A 77 -11.90 -12.19 -14.55
N GLY A 78 -12.95 -12.38 -15.35
CA GLY A 78 -12.99 -11.94 -16.75
C GLY A 78 -13.03 -10.41 -16.95
N ARG A 79 -13.21 -9.63 -15.88
CA ARG A 79 -13.19 -8.15 -15.90
C ARG A 79 -12.01 -7.57 -15.11
N ARG A 80 -11.00 -8.38 -14.78
CA ARG A 80 -9.86 -7.98 -13.95
C ARG A 80 -9.12 -6.78 -14.50
N ASP A 81 -8.81 -6.78 -15.80
CA ASP A 81 -8.07 -5.68 -16.43
C ASP A 81 -8.89 -4.38 -16.40
N ASP A 82 -10.17 -4.41 -16.78
CA ASP A 82 -11.07 -3.24 -16.67
C ASP A 82 -11.10 -2.66 -15.25
N ILE A 83 -11.18 -3.54 -14.24
CA ILE A 83 -11.23 -3.14 -12.83
C ILE A 83 -9.88 -2.54 -12.40
N ARG A 84 -8.77 -3.15 -12.82
CA ARG A 84 -7.42 -2.67 -12.54
C ARG A 84 -7.25 -1.25 -13.06
N ASP A 85 -7.56 -1.06 -14.35
CA ASP A 85 -7.45 0.22 -15.03
C ASP A 85 -8.38 1.27 -14.38
N ALA A 86 -9.59 0.89 -13.97
CA ALA A 86 -10.49 1.78 -13.26
C ALA A 86 -9.89 2.25 -11.92
N ILE A 87 -9.30 1.34 -11.12
CA ILE A 87 -8.70 1.64 -9.81
C ILE A 87 -7.41 2.46 -9.93
N GLU A 88 -6.64 2.29 -11.01
CA GLU A 88 -5.43 3.08 -11.25
C GLU A 88 -5.76 4.52 -11.61
N ASN A 89 -6.78 4.71 -12.47
CA ASN A 89 -7.10 6.02 -13.05
C ASN A 89 -8.10 6.84 -12.23
N HIS A 90 -8.80 6.24 -11.27
CA HIS A 90 -9.84 6.92 -10.50
C HIS A 90 -9.65 6.73 -8.99
N GLN A 91 -9.71 7.84 -8.25
CA GLN A 91 -9.64 7.81 -6.79
C GLN A 91 -10.83 7.05 -6.16
N VAL A 92 -11.99 7.07 -6.81
CA VAL A 92 -13.22 6.40 -6.35
C VAL A 92 -13.81 5.61 -7.51
N VAL A 93 -14.05 4.32 -7.28
CA VAL A 93 -14.65 3.40 -8.25
C VAL A 93 -15.86 2.72 -7.61
N VAL A 94 -16.99 2.71 -8.31
CA VAL A 94 -18.18 1.96 -7.90
C VAL A 94 -18.26 0.68 -8.72
N ILE A 95 -18.20 -0.48 -8.05
CA ILE A 95 -18.23 -1.78 -8.70
C ILE A 95 -19.56 -2.48 -8.36
N ALA A 96 -20.41 -2.62 -9.36
CA ALA A 96 -21.68 -3.32 -9.26
C ALA A 96 -21.60 -4.71 -9.91
N GLY A 97 -22.33 -5.67 -9.36
CA GLY A 97 -22.47 -7.02 -9.92
C GLY A 97 -23.38 -7.86 -9.04
N GLU A 98 -23.92 -8.93 -9.58
CA GLU A 98 -24.84 -9.83 -8.85
C GLU A 98 -24.18 -10.53 -7.65
N THR A 99 -24.98 -11.00 -6.70
CA THR A 99 -24.50 -11.84 -5.60
C THR A 99 -23.87 -13.11 -6.18
N GLY A 100 -22.71 -13.51 -5.66
CA GLY A 100 -21.97 -14.67 -6.19
C GLY A 100 -20.95 -14.34 -7.27
N SER A 101 -20.93 -13.11 -7.81
CA SER A 101 -19.99 -12.72 -8.86
C SER A 101 -18.50 -12.66 -8.45
N GLY A 102 -18.16 -12.96 -7.18
CA GLY A 102 -16.79 -12.95 -6.67
C GLY A 102 -16.26 -11.61 -6.13
N LYS A 103 -17.05 -10.53 -6.12
CA LYS A 103 -16.59 -9.18 -5.69
C LYS A 103 -15.86 -9.17 -4.35
N THR A 104 -16.50 -9.74 -3.34
CA THR A 104 -16.03 -9.69 -1.95
C THR A 104 -14.69 -10.40 -1.75
N THR A 105 -14.42 -11.47 -2.49
CA THR A 105 -13.21 -12.27 -2.34
C THR A 105 -12.10 -11.85 -3.31
N GLN A 106 -12.45 -11.39 -4.52
CA GLN A 106 -11.46 -11.10 -5.57
C GLN A 106 -11.00 -9.64 -5.62
N LEU A 107 -11.84 -8.65 -5.25
CA LEU A 107 -11.42 -7.23 -5.28
C LEU A 107 -10.21 -6.93 -4.38
N PRO A 108 -10.12 -7.45 -3.14
CA PRO A 108 -8.93 -7.24 -2.32
C PRO A 108 -7.65 -7.80 -2.96
N LYS A 109 -7.76 -8.90 -3.71
CA LYS A 109 -6.64 -9.52 -4.44
C LYS A 109 -6.20 -8.65 -5.61
N ILE A 110 -7.13 -8.08 -6.38
CA ILE A 110 -6.81 -7.11 -7.45
C ILE A 110 -6.12 -5.86 -6.86
N CYS A 111 -6.62 -5.35 -5.73
CA CYS A 111 -5.97 -4.23 -5.04
C CYS A 111 -4.57 -4.58 -4.52
N LEU A 112 -4.36 -5.81 -4.04
CA LEU A 112 -3.06 -6.28 -3.58
C LEU A 112 -2.06 -6.40 -4.73
N GLU A 113 -2.51 -6.93 -5.86
CA GLU A 113 -1.75 -7.02 -7.12
C GLU A 113 -1.29 -5.65 -7.60
N LEU A 114 -2.16 -4.64 -7.50
CA LEU A 114 -1.86 -3.23 -7.76
C LEU A 114 -0.90 -2.59 -6.73
N GLY A 115 -0.43 -3.35 -5.75
CA GLY A 115 0.46 -2.87 -4.71
C GLY A 115 -0.20 -1.99 -3.64
N ARG A 116 -1.54 -1.83 -3.63
CA ARG A 116 -2.25 -0.96 -2.66
C ARG A 116 -2.09 -1.41 -1.21
N GLY A 117 -1.79 -2.69 -0.99
CA GLY A 117 -1.50 -3.26 0.34
C GLY A 117 -0.02 -3.25 0.73
N VAL A 118 0.90 -2.79 -0.12
CA VAL A 118 2.35 -2.94 0.13
C VAL A 118 2.86 -1.83 1.05
N SER A 119 2.58 -0.56 0.72
CA SER A 119 2.97 0.58 1.56
C SER A 119 2.03 0.84 2.73
N GLY A 120 0.90 0.14 2.79
CA GLY A 120 -0.16 0.39 3.75
C GLY A 120 -0.97 -0.87 4.06
N MET A 121 -2.29 -0.73 4.14
CA MET A 121 -3.22 -1.83 4.35
C MET A 121 -4.45 -1.65 3.45
N ILE A 122 -5.02 -2.76 3.00
CA ILE A 122 -6.32 -2.78 2.31
C ILE A 122 -7.40 -3.03 3.35
N GLY A 123 -8.23 -2.02 3.61
CA GLY A 123 -9.38 -2.15 4.49
C GLY A 123 -10.56 -2.79 3.78
N HIS A 124 -10.90 -4.03 4.14
CA HIS A 124 -12.08 -4.71 3.61
C HIS A 124 -13.20 -4.75 4.66
N THR A 125 -14.18 -3.86 4.52
CA THR A 125 -15.29 -3.75 5.48
C THR A 125 -16.48 -4.61 5.09
N GLN A 126 -17.08 -5.29 6.07
CA GLN A 126 -18.31 -6.06 5.90
C GLN A 126 -19.32 -5.64 6.97
N PRO A 127 -20.63 -5.54 6.63
CA PRO A 127 -21.65 -5.10 7.58
C PRO A 127 -21.88 -6.11 8.72
N ARG A 128 -21.50 -7.38 8.52
CA ARG A 128 -21.67 -8.46 9.51
C ARG A 128 -20.31 -9.07 9.87
N ARG A 129 -20.06 -9.25 11.18
CA ARG A 129 -18.85 -9.88 11.69
C ARG A 129 -18.59 -11.28 11.13
N ILE A 130 -19.64 -12.09 11.00
CA ILE A 130 -19.51 -13.45 10.45
C ILE A 130 -19.05 -13.42 8.98
N ALA A 131 -19.59 -12.49 8.18
CA ALA A 131 -19.17 -12.31 6.79
C ALA A 131 -17.70 -11.86 6.72
N ALA A 132 -17.29 -10.90 7.56
CA ALA A 132 -15.89 -10.48 7.63
C ALA A 132 -14.94 -11.65 7.89
N ARG A 133 -15.25 -12.50 8.88
CA ARG A 133 -14.43 -13.66 9.25
C ARG A 133 -14.40 -14.71 8.14
N THR A 134 -15.55 -15.06 7.56
CA THR A 134 -15.64 -16.04 6.47
C THR A 134 -14.86 -15.57 5.24
N VAL A 135 -14.98 -14.30 4.88
CA VAL A 135 -14.25 -13.72 3.75
C VAL A 135 -12.75 -13.69 4.02
N ALA A 136 -12.32 -13.31 5.23
CA ALA A 136 -10.91 -13.28 5.59
C ALA A 136 -10.28 -14.68 5.52
N ASN A 137 -10.95 -15.70 6.08
CA ASN A 137 -10.52 -17.10 5.96
C ASN A 137 -10.39 -17.52 4.50
N ARG A 138 -11.42 -17.26 3.68
CA ARG A 138 -11.42 -17.64 2.27
C ARG A 138 -10.31 -16.97 1.47
N ILE A 139 -10.07 -15.68 1.70
CA ILE A 139 -8.97 -14.95 1.03
C ILE A 139 -7.62 -15.52 1.47
N ALA A 140 -7.45 -15.84 2.75
CA ALA A 140 -6.22 -16.45 3.26
C ALA A 140 -5.96 -17.82 2.62
N GLU A 141 -6.99 -18.68 2.54
CA GLU A 141 -6.94 -19.97 1.85
C GLU A 141 -6.58 -19.80 0.36
N GLU A 142 -7.25 -18.90 -0.36
CA GLU A 142 -6.98 -18.65 -1.79
C GLU A 142 -5.58 -18.08 -2.06
N LEU A 143 -4.97 -17.39 -1.07
CA LEU A 143 -3.61 -16.85 -1.16
C LEU A 143 -2.55 -17.78 -0.55
N GLY A 144 -2.94 -18.94 -0.01
CA GLY A 144 -2.05 -19.86 0.67
C GLY A 144 -1.37 -19.25 1.91
N GLN A 145 -2.05 -18.33 2.60
CA GLN A 145 -1.54 -17.64 3.79
C GLN A 145 -2.28 -18.09 5.05
N PRO A 146 -1.64 -18.08 6.23
CA PRO A 146 -2.36 -18.23 7.49
C PRO A 146 -3.26 -17.00 7.73
N LEU A 147 -4.41 -17.22 8.37
CA LEU A 147 -5.20 -16.10 8.89
C LEU A 147 -4.59 -15.61 10.22
N GLY A 148 -4.28 -14.32 10.31
CA GLY A 148 -3.79 -13.65 11.52
C GLY A 148 -2.33 -13.29 11.41
#